data_AF-A0A1S0TWZ0-F1
#
_entry.id   AF-A0A1S0TWZ0-F1
#
_cell.length_a   1.000
_cell.length_b   1.000
_cell.length_c   1.000
_cell.angle_alpha   90.00
_cell.angle_beta   90.00
_cell.angle_gamma   90.00
#
_symmetry.space_group_name_H-M   'P 1'
#
loop_
_entity.id
_entity.type
_entity.pdbx_description
1 polymer ?
#
loop_
_entity_poly.entity_id
_entity_poly.type
_entity_poly.pdbx_seq_one_letter_code
_entity_poly.pdbx_strand_id
1 'polypeptide(L)'
;MCTVFWPARRRRSFMRHFYLKNKSVDDHAIWGQCFSGFYENWDRQACSEFFDSVIRFTDSARLLTVVMSGKVGKHYKLEMEVRQRFHGLFIDQLAESESEQGFWLSVLLRTQKSVAEQGRLFMLLFGPVKYIHGEERIDWYMLSETIFTRNQCIRIIQPLSSNLCCLAKTTELKSKFSWSDSEIFTLIEEITSAPQVWVFHNFASLLLLQPELIRIALYYRILYGHCKEAAHMLHAMKTVYYGWGYGIVESLLTPLLETFKLLTVMQRRHFLAEIVLTQSHLLDGYLRRFPCYCFLISLLPDIALTSL
;
A
#
# COMPACT_ATOMS: atom_id res chain seq x y z
N MET A 1 22.74 30.53 9.94
CA MET A 1 22.02 30.03 8.76
C MET A 1 21.56 31.24 7.94
N CYS A 2 22.13 31.49 6.77
CA CYS A 2 21.67 32.55 5.87
C CYS A 2 20.54 32.01 5.00
N THR A 3 19.30 32.25 5.39
CA THR A 3 18.14 32.02 4.52
C THR A 3 18.15 33.07 3.42
N VAL A 4 18.80 32.75 2.30
CA VAL A 4 18.78 33.58 1.10
C VAL A 4 17.33 33.62 0.57
N PHE A 5 16.63 34.72 0.81
CA PHE A 5 15.27 34.98 0.29
C PHE A 5 15.31 35.26 -1.22
N TRP A 6 15.64 34.24 -2.01
CA TRP A 6 15.46 34.28 -3.46
C TRP A 6 14.05 33.80 -3.84
N PRO A 7 13.41 34.41 -4.85
CA PRO A 7 12.18 33.89 -5.43
C PRO A 7 12.35 32.42 -5.85
N ALA A 8 11.30 31.60 -5.70
CA ALA A 8 11.33 30.17 -5.99
C ALA A 8 11.97 29.86 -7.36
N ARG A 9 11.61 30.62 -8.41
CA ARG A 9 12.18 30.47 -9.77
C ARG A 9 13.71 30.60 -9.81
N ARG A 10 14.30 31.57 -9.07
CA ARG A 10 15.76 31.75 -9.02
C ARG A 10 16.43 30.62 -8.22
N ARG A 11 15.83 30.19 -7.12
CA ARG A 11 16.30 29.03 -6.34
C ARG A 11 16.32 27.76 -7.17
N ARG A 12 15.27 27.49 -7.96
CA ARG A 12 15.22 26.34 -8.89
C ARG A 12 16.34 26.37 -9.93
N SER A 13 16.57 27.54 -10.54
CA SER A 13 17.64 27.71 -11.54
C SER A 13 19.03 27.49 -10.93
N PHE A 14 19.26 28.02 -9.72
CA PHE A 14 20.50 27.81 -8.99
C PHE A 14 20.70 26.33 -8.66
N MET A 15 19.69 25.66 -8.09
CA MET A 15 19.79 24.24 -7.72
C MET A 15 20.12 23.37 -8.93
N ARG A 16 19.46 23.62 -10.07
CA ARG A 16 19.81 22.95 -11.33
C ARG A 16 21.29 23.13 -11.67
N HIS A 17 21.80 24.36 -11.63
CA HIS A 17 23.20 24.64 -11.97
C HIS A 17 24.17 23.99 -10.97
N PHE A 18 23.83 24.03 -9.68
CA PHE A 18 24.58 23.42 -8.60
C PHE A 18 24.65 21.90 -8.75
N TYR A 19 23.52 21.24 -9.03
CA TYR A 19 23.46 19.81 -9.32
C TYR A 19 24.31 19.44 -10.54
N LEU A 20 24.14 20.17 -11.65
CA LEU A 20 24.88 19.90 -12.90
C LEU A 20 26.39 20.04 -12.73
N LYS A 21 26.86 20.98 -11.89
CA LYS A 21 28.28 21.19 -11.59
C LYS A 21 28.86 20.09 -10.70
N ASN A 22 28.04 19.46 -9.85
CA ASN A 22 28.47 18.47 -8.86
C ASN A 22 27.92 17.07 -9.18
N LYS A 23 27.65 16.75 -10.46
CA LYS A 23 27.12 15.44 -10.89
C LYS A 23 27.96 14.23 -10.48
N SER A 24 29.22 14.44 -10.10
CA SER A 24 30.09 13.39 -9.60
C SER A 24 29.67 12.84 -8.23
N VAL A 25 28.78 13.55 -7.51
CA VAL A 25 28.19 13.06 -6.27
C VAL A 25 27.07 12.08 -6.62
N ASP A 26 27.37 10.80 -6.52
CA ASP A 26 26.46 9.68 -6.81
C ASP A 26 25.73 9.18 -5.56
N ASP A 27 25.27 10.12 -4.74
CA ASP A 27 24.48 9.82 -3.54
C ASP A 27 23.17 10.62 -3.58
N HIS A 28 22.09 9.91 -3.94
CA HIS A 28 20.76 10.50 -4.05
C HIS A 28 20.22 10.97 -2.70
N ALA A 29 20.61 10.34 -1.58
CA ALA A 29 20.16 10.74 -0.25
C ALA A 29 20.72 12.11 0.14
N ILE A 30 22.01 12.35 -0.14
CA ILE A 30 22.64 13.67 0.06
C ILE A 30 21.93 14.74 -0.77
N TRP A 31 21.59 14.42 -2.02
CA TRP A 31 20.84 15.34 -2.87
C TRP A 31 19.44 15.61 -2.35
N GLY A 32 18.72 14.60 -1.85
CA GLY A 32 17.41 14.78 -1.23
C GLY A 32 17.45 15.70 0.00
N GLN A 33 18.47 15.58 0.86
CA GLN A 33 18.67 16.50 1.99
C GLN A 33 18.99 17.93 1.54
N CYS A 34 19.80 18.07 0.48
CA CYS A 34 20.04 19.37 -0.11
C CYS A 34 18.75 19.96 -0.68
N PHE A 35 17.90 19.14 -1.29
CA PHE A 35 16.62 19.58 -1.85
C PHE A 35 15.65 20.03 -0.76
N SER A 36 15.54 19.30 0.36
CA SER A 36 14.66 19.67 1.48
C SER A 36 14.99 21.04 2.07
N GLY A 37 16.28 21.33 2.30
CA GLY A 37 16.70 22.65 2.75
C GLY A 37 16.42 23.79 1.74
N PHE A 38 16.21 23.48 0.45
CA PHE A 38 16.00 24.50 -0.58
C PHE A 38 14.55 24.96 -0.73
N TYR A 39 13.61 24.04 -0.58
CA TYR A 39 12.18 24.33 -0.63
C TYR A 39 11.58 24.58 0.77
N GLU A 40 12.41 24.70 1.80
CA GLU A 40 11.97 25.11 3.13
C GLU A 40 11.10 26.38 3.03
N ASN A 41 9.92 26.33 3.67
CA ASN A 41 8.89 27.36 3.65
C ASN A 41 8.21 27.64 2.29
N TRP A 42 8.36 26.76 1.30
CA TRP A 42 7.62 26.89 0.05
C TRP A 42 6.20 26.38 0.19
N ASP A 43 5.29 26.98 -0.57
CA ASP A 43 3.96 26.39 -0.74
C ASP A 43 4.04 25.10 -1.57
N ARG A 44 2.98 24.28 -1.47
CA ARG A 44 2.91 22.97 -2.13
C ARG A 44 2.97 23.05 -3.65
N GLN A 45 2.48 24.14 -4.25
CA GLN A 45 2.53 24.34 -5.69
C GLN A 45 3.98 24.58 -6.15
N ALA A 46 4.71 25.43 -5.44
CA ALA A 46 6.12 25.68 -5.69
C ALA A 46 6.99 24.42 -5.45
N CYS A 47 6.67 23.60 -4.44
CA CYS A 47 7.31 22.30 -4.20
C CYS A 47 7.08 21.32 -5.37
N SER A 48 5.85 21.23 -5.87
CA SER A 48 5.54 20.40 -7.05
C SER A 48 6.26 20.87 -8.31
N GLU A 49 6.37 22.18 -8.55
CA GLU A 49 7.16 22.71 -9.67
C GLU A 49 8.67 22.46 -9.52
N PHE A 50 9.16 22.44 -8.28
CA PHE A 50 10.53 22.08 -8.00
C PHE A 50 10.79 20.61 -8.29
N PHE A 51 9.90 19.74 -7.83
CA PHE A 51 9.92 18.31 -8.14
C PHE A 51 9.99 18.05 -9.64
N ASP A 52 9.12 18.69 -10.43
CA ASP A 52 9.15 18.59 -11.89
C ASP A 52 10.50 19.04 -12.47
N SER A 53 11.11 20.07 -11.88
CA SER A 53 12.43 20.53 -12.29
C SER A 53 13.50 19.48 -11.96
N VAL A 54 13.49 18.93 -10.75
CA VAL A 54 14.41 17.89 -10.28
C VAL A 54 14.34 16.66 -11.17
N ILE A 55 13.14 16.13 -11.44
CA ILE A 55 12.95 14.98 -12.33
C ILE A 55 13.60 15.21 -13.71
N ARG A 56 13.51 16.44 -14.24
CA ARG A 56 14.09 16.78 -15.55
C ARG A 56 15.60 16.89 -15.50
N PHE A 57 16.19 17.60 -14.53
CA PHE A 57 17.64 17.83 -14.52
C PHE A 57 18.45 16.66 -13.96
N THR A 58 17.81 15.73 -13.23
CA THR A 58 18.40 14.46 -12.77
C THR A 58 18.27 13.34 -13.81
N ASP A 59 17.67 13.60 -14.98
CA ASP A 59 17.37 12.61 -16.02
C ASP A 59 16.41 11.48 -15.57
N SER A 60 15.73 11.68 -14.43
CA SER A 60 14.78 10.71 -13.86
C SER A 60 13.54 10.53 -14.75
N ALA A 61 13.12 11.57 -15.48
CA ALA A 61 12.01 11.47 -16.44
C ALA A 61 12.26 10.41 -17.52
N ARG A 62 13.48 10.36 -18.05
CA ARG A 62 13.86 9.42 -19.11
C ARG A 62 13.89 8.00 -18.57
N LEU A 63 14.52 7.80 -17.40
CA LEU A 63 14.57 6.50 -16.72
C LEU A 63 13.18 5.97 -16.43
N LEU A 64 12.32 6.81 -15.85
CA LEU A 64 10.95 6.45 -15.54
C LEU A 64 10.18 6.06 -16.81
N THR A 65 10.32 6.82 -17.90
CA THR A 65 9.67 6.50 -19.17
C THR A 65 10.09 5.14 -19.73
N VAL A 66 11.38 4.81 -19.67
CA VAL A 66 11.91 3.51 -20.14
C VAL A 66 11.38 2.36 -19.28
N VAL A 67 11.35 2.53 -17.97
CA VAL A 67 10.85 1.49 -17.05
C VAL A 67 9.34 1.29 -17.20
N MET A 68 8.56 2.38 -17.22
CA MET A 68 7.11 2.35 -17.26
C MET A 68 6.54 1.86 -18.60
N SER A 69 7.28 2.00 -19.70
CA SER A 69 6.87 1.49 -21.03
C SER A 69 7.18 0.00 -21.26
N GLY A 70 8.11 -0.58 -20.49
CA GLY A 70 8.48 -2.00 -20.60
C GLY A 70 7.51 -2.93 -19.87
N LYS A 71 7.68 -4.25 -20.01
CA LYS A 71 7.04 -5.22 -19.11
C LYS A 71 7.70 -5.18 -17.72
N VAL A 72 6.94 -5.48 -16.66
CA VAL A 72 7.46 -5.58 -15.30
C VAL A 72 8.61 -6.60 -15.23
N GLY A 73 9.68 -6.27 -14.52
CA GLY A 73 10.87 -7.12 -14.37
C GLY A 73 11.79 -7.15 -15.59
N LYS A 74 11.38 -6.61 -16.75
CA LYS A 74 12.20 -6.61 -17.98
C LYS A 74 13.49 -5.81 -17.81
N HIS A 75 13.39 -4.64 -17.18
CA HIS A 75 14.51 -3.72 -17.00
C HIS A 75 14.90 -3.65 -15.51
N TYR A 76 15.08 -4.80 -14.85
CA TYR A 76 15.24 -4.88 -13.38
C TYR A 76 16.33 -3.95 -12.81
N LYS A 77 17.46 -3.74 -13.52
CA LYS A 77 18.50 -2.80 -13.08
C LYS A 77 18.00 -1.35 -13.07
N LEU A 78 17.26 -0.96 -14.11
CA LEU A 78 16.67 0.37 -14.19
C LEU A 78 15.49 0.53 -13.21
N GLU A 79 14.72 -0.53 -12.95
CA GLU A 79 13.66 -0.52 -11.93
C GLU A 79 14.25 -0.22 -10.54
N MET A 80 15.35 -0.89 -10.18
CA MET A 80 16.03 -0.64 -8.91
C MET A 80 16.69 0.74 -8.86
N GLU A 81 17.30 1.20 -9.95
CA GLU A 81 17.86 2.56 -10.05
C GLU A 81 16.77 3.63 -9.84
N VAL A 82 15.62 3.48 -10.50
CA VAL A 82 14.47 4.38 -10.33
C VAL A 82 14.03 4.37 -8.86
N ARG A 83 13.88 3.18 -8.27
CA ARG A 83 13.48 3.02 -6.87
C ARG A 83 14.43 3.75 -5.92
N GLN A 84 15.73 3.43 -5.98
CA GLN A 84 16.76 4.02 -5.12
C GLN A 84 16.84 5.54 -5.29
N ARG A 85 16.74 6.02 -6.53
CA ARG A 85 16.77 7.44 -6.82
C ARG A 85 15.58 8.20 -6.26
N PHE A 86 14.36 7.71 -6.45
CA PHE A 86 13.17 8.37 -5.89
C PHE A 86 13.13 8.27 -4.36
N HIS A 87 13.60 7.15 -3.80
CA HIS A 87 13.78 7.01 -2.36
C HIS A 87 14.76 8.02 -1.78
N GLY A 88 15.98 8.07 -2.33
CA GLY A 88 17.01 9.01 -1.88
C GLY A 88 16.65 10.48 -2.10
N LEU A 89 16.03 10.82 -3.24
CA LEU A 89 15.70 12.22 -3.55
C LEU A 89 14.47 12.74 -2.78
N PHE A 90 13.48 11.88 -2.51
CA PHE A 90 12.17 12.36 -2.05
C PHE A 90 11.48 11.50 -0.98
N ILE A 91 11.55 10.17 -1.02
CA ILE A 91 10.70 9.39 -0.10
C ILE A 91 11.34 9.29 1.29
N ASP A 92 12.63 9.00 1.36
CA ASP A 92 13.32 8.71 2.63
C ASP A 92 13.77 9.97 3.36
N GLN A 93 13.88 11.10 2.66
CA GLN A 93 14.39 12.35 3.24
C GLN A 93 13.28 13.26 3.78
N LEU A 94 12.00 13.00 3.46
CA LEU A 94 10.94 14.02 3.51
C LEU A 94 9.78 13.71 4.46
N ALA A 95 9.95 12.77 5.39
CA ALA A 95 8.88 12.36 6.30
C ALA A 95 9.06 12.98 7.70
N GLU A 96 8.83 14.30 7.83
CA GLU A 96 8.56 14.90 9.14
C GLU A 96 7.16 14.52 9.65
N SER A 97 6.23 14.22 8.73
CA SER A 97 4.87 13.74 9.02
C SER A 97 4.31 12.84 7.91
N GLU A 98 3.33 12.00 8.24
CA GLU A 98 2.61 11.16 7.27
C GLU A 98 1.89 11.98 6.19
N SER A 99 1.44 13.20 6.56
CA SER A 99 0.78 14.14 5.65
C SER A 99 1.75 14.64 4.57
N GLU A 100 3.00 14.93 4.95
CA GLU A 100 4.04 15.35 4.02
C GLU A 100 4.51 14.21 3.12
N GLN A 101 4.71 13.01 3.69
CA GLN A 101 4.98 11.81 2.91
C GLN A 101 3.87 11.54 1.89
N GLY A 102 2.60 11.67 2.31
CA GLY A 102 1.44 11.57 1.43
C GLY A 102 1.45 12.61 0.32
N PHE A 103 1.84 13.86 0.60
CA PHE A 103 1.98 14.90 -0.41
C PHE A 103 3.02 14.54 -1.48
N TRP A 104 4.24 14.16 -1.08
CA TRP A 104 5.30 13.82 -2.03
C TRP A 104 4.96 12.59 -2.86
N LEU A 105 4.36 11.59 -2.24
CA LEU A 105 3.87 10.41 -2.94
C LEU A 105 2.75 10.77 -3.92
N SER A 106 1.84 11.65 -3.55
CA SER A 106 0.79 12.16 -4.45
C SER A 106 1.38 12.88 -5.67
N VAL A 107 2.36 13.77 -5.46
CA VAL A 107 3.07 14.46 -6.55
C VAL A 107 3.74 13.45 -7.49
N LEU A 108 4.43 12.45 -6.95
CA LEU A 108 5.12 11.42 -7.73
C LEU A 108 4.14 10.54 -8.52
N LEU A 109 3.08 10.02 -7.90
CA LEU A 109 2.10 9.19 -8.58
C LEU A 109 1.34 9.97 -9.67
N ARG A 110 1.00 11.24 -9.42
CA ARG A 110 0.31 12.09 -10.41
C ARG A 110 1.17 12.47 -11.62
N THR A 111 2.46 12.07 -11.67
CA THR A 111 3.25 12.11 -12.91
C THR A 111 2.76 11.10 -13.96
N GLN A 112 2.03 10.07 -13.52
CA GLN A 112 1.47 9.02 -14.37
C GLN A 112 0.03 9.34 -14.77
N LYS A 113 -0.36 8.95 -15.99
CA LYS A 113 -1.64 9.38 -16.60
C LYS A 113 -2.80 8.46 -16.26
N SER A 114 -2.54 7.18 -16.04
CA SER A 114 -3.55 6.17 -15.73
C SER A 114 -3.36 5.58 -14.34
N VAL A 115 -4.44 5.07 -13.75
CA VAL A 115 -4.36 4.37 -12.44
C VAL A 115 -3.46 3.14 -12.54
N ALA A 116 -3.46 2.43 -13.66
CA ALA A 116 -2.55 1.31 -13.90
C ALA A 116 -1.07 1.70 -13.82
N GLU A 117 -0.69 2.82 -14.43
CA GLU A 117 0.67 3.35 -14.31
C GLU A 117 0.96 3.86 -12.89
N GLN A 118 -0.02 4.44 -12.19
CA GLN A 118 0.13 4.84 -10.78
C GLN A 118 0.36 3.64 -9.88
N GLY A 119 -0.45 2.58 -10.00
CA GLY A 119 -0.30 1.34 -9.25
C GLY A 119 1.04 0.66 -9.53
N ARG A 120 1.45 0.64 -10.80
CA ARG A 120 2.78 0.13 -11.17
C ARG A 120 3.91 0.95 -10.56
N LEU A 121 3.84 2.28 -10.59
CA LEU A 121 4.85 3.13 -9.97
C LEU A 121 4.86 2.94 -8.44
N PHE A 122 3.69 2.81 -7.82
CA PHE A 122 3.58 2.52 -6.39
C PHE A 122 4.28 1.19 -6.03
N MET A 123 4.00 0.13 -6.78
CA MET A 123 4.66 -1.17 -6.62
C MET A 123 6.15 -1.13 -6.94
N LEU A 124 6.58 -0.29 -7.88
CA LEU A 124 8.00 -0.08 -8.16
C LEU A 124 8.73 0.49 -6.93
N LEU A 125 8.10 1.43 -6.24
CA LEU A 125 8.68 2.12 -5.09
C LEU A 125 8.61 1.28 -3.82
N PHE A 126 7.52 0.57 -3.58
CA PHE A 126 7.26 -0.07 -2.28
C PHE A 126 7.06 -1.58 -2.32
N GLY A 127 7.03 -2.19 -3.51
CA GLY A 127 6.86 -3.63 -3.67
C GLY A 127 8.02 -4.47 -3.10
N PRO A 128 7.82 -5.74 -2.78
CA PRO A 128 8.88 -6.59 -2.24
C PRO A 128 10.11 -6.66 -3.14
N VAL A 129 11.25 -6.98 -2.54
CA VAL A 129 12.51 -7.28 -3.24
C VAL A 129 12.93 -8.72 -3.01
N LYS A 130 13.62 -9.29 -3.99
CA LYS A 130 14.34 -10.55 -3.89
C LYS A 130 15.76 -10.39 -4.40
N TYR A 131 16.64 -11.29 -3.94
CA TYR A 131 18.02 -11.35 -4.38
C TYR A 131 18.19 -12.52 -5.34
N ILE A 132 18.59 -12.24 -6.58
CA ILE A 132 18.86 -13.25 -7.61
C ILE A 132 20.32 -13.06 -8.06
N HIS A 133 21.15 -14.08 -7.86
CA HIS A 133 22.58 -14.05 -8.22
C HIS A 133 23.34 -12.83 -7.65
N GLY A 134 23.02 -12.41 -6.43
CA GLY A 134 23.63 -11.26 -5.77
C GLY A 134 23.09 -9.90 -6.22
N GLU A 135 22.16 -9.86 -7.16
CA GLU A 135 21.48 -8.63 -7.58
C GLU A 135 20.10 -8.51 -6.93
N GLU A 136 19.84 -7.36 -6.32
CA GLU A 136 18.52 -7.01 -5.80
C GLU A 136 17.57 -6.70 -6.95
N ARG A 137 16.34 -7.21 -6.88
CA ARG A 137 15.30 -7.02 -7.89
C ARG A 137 13.93 -6.93 -7.24
N ILE A 138 13.02 -6.17 -7.82
CA ILE A 138 11.63 -6.13 -7.39
C ILE A 138 10.99 -7.50 -7.67
N ASP A 139 10.35 -8.07 -6.65
CA ASP A 139 9.60 -9.30 -6.79
C ASP A 139 8.12 -9.03 -7.05
N TRP A 140 7.80 -8.84 -8.34
CA TRP A 140 6.44 -8.52 -8.79
C TRP A 140 5.38 -9.59 -8.51
N TYR A 141 5.78 -10.82 -8.15
CA TYR A 141 4.87 -11.96 -7.98
C TYR A 141 4.86 -12.53 -6.55
N MET A 142 5.76 -12.07 -5.68
CA MET A 142 5.89 -12.57 -4.31
C MET A 142 4.56 -12.52 -3.53
N LEU A 143 3.77 -11.46 -3.70
CA LEU A 143 2.48 -11.28 -3.02
C LEU A 143 1.34 -12.15 -3.59
N SER A 144 1.54 -12.72 -4.77
CA SER A 144 0.61 -13.64 -5.45
C SER A 144 0.92 -15.11 -5.20
N GLU A 145 2.15 -15.44 -4.79
CA GLU A 145 2.62 -16.82 -4.70
C GLU A 145 2.77 -17.32 -3.25
N THR A 146 3.04 -16.42 -2.31
CA THR A 146 3.44 -16.80 -0.93
C THR A 146 2.51 -16.21 0.11
N ILE A 147 2.15 -17.00 1.14
CA ILE A 147 1.49 -16.49 2.34
C ILE A 147 2.55 -16.17 3.40
N PHE A 148 2.47 -14.99 3.99
CA PHE A 148 3.48 -14.49 4.94
C PHE A 148 3.06 -14.68 6.40
N THR A 149 4.05 -14.96 7.25
CA THR A 149 3.91 -14.83 8.71
C THR A 149 3.75 -13.36 9.11
N ARG A 150 3.28 -13.09 10.33
CA ARG A 150 3.14 -11.72 10.85
C ARG A 150 4.40 -10.86 10.67
N ASN A 151 5.56 -11.39 11.07
CA ASN A 151 6.82 -10.67 10.99
C ASN A 151 7.24 -10.39 9.55
N GLN A 152 6.91 -11.30 8.63
CA GLN A 152 7.11 -11.07 7.19
C GLN A 152 6.14 -10.01 6.66
N CYS A 153 4.87 -10.02 7.06
CA CYS A 153 3.91 -8.96 6.70
C CYS A 153 4.38 -7.57 7.14
N ILE A 154 4.88 -7.44 8.37
CA ILE A 154 5.46 -6.19 8.90
C ILE A 154 6.63 -5.72 8.02
N ARG A 155 7.48 -6.62 7.53
CA ARG A 155 8.64 -6.23 6.70
C ARG A 155 8.30 -5.99 5.23
N ILE A 156 7.37 -6.77 4.67
CA ILE A 156 7.10 -6.84 3.23
C ILE A 156 5.88 -6.00 2.85
N ILE A 157 4.79 -6.11 3.62
CA ILE A 157 3.49 -5.52 3.29
C ILE A 157 3.30 -4.16 3.97
N GLN A 158 3.87 -3.94 5.16
CA GLN A 158 3.71 -2.66 5.86
C GLN A 158 4.19 -1.45 5.06
N PRO A 159 5.31 -1.48 4.31
CA PRO A 159 5.69 -0.35 3.47
C PRO A 159 4.59 0.03 2.47
N LEU A 160 3.92 -0.94 1.85
CA LEU A 160 2.79 -0.72 0.95
C LEU A 160 1.59 -0.13 1.73
N SER A 161 1.23 -0.75 2.86
CA SER A 161 0.08 -0.34 3.66
C SER A 161 0.23 1.07 4.23
N SER A 162 1.36 1.38 4.86
CA SER A 162 1.64 2.68 5.45
C SER A 162 1.65 3.81 4.41
N ASN A 163 2.20 3.57 3.21
CA ASN A 163 2.22 4.58 2.15
C ASN A 163 0.83 4.82 1.55
N LEU A 164 -0.04 3.80 1.47
CA LEU A 164 -1.45 4.01 1.14
C LEU A 164 -2.18 4.84 2.21
N CYS A 165 -1.90 4.58 3.49
CA CYS A 165 -2.46 5.35 4.59
C CYS A 165 -2.01 6.82 4.56
N CYS A 166 -0.73 7.09 4.25
CA CYS A 166 -0.22 8.44 4.02
C CYS A 166 -0.98 9.14 2.89
N LEU A 167 -1.26 8.45 1.77
CA LEU A 167 -2.09 8.99 0.69
C LEU A 167 -3.52 9.29 1.15
N ALA A 168 -4.15 8.41 1.94
CA ALA A 168 -5.51 8.64 2.45
C ALA A 168 -5.59 9.90 3.35
N LYS A 169 -4.53 10.17 4.13
CA LYS A 169 -4.41 11.38 4.97
C LYS A 169 -4.23 12.67 4.16
N THR A 170 -3.97 12.59 2.85
CA THR A 170 -3.86 13.79 2.00
C THR A 170 -5.19 14.52 1.79
N THR A 171 -6.33 13.93 2.15
CA THR A 171 -7.64 14.61 2.15
C THR A 171 -7.62 15.92 2.94
N GLU A 172 -6.84 15.96 4.02
CA GLU A 172 -6.65 17.13 4.88
C GLU A 172 -5.96 18.30 4.15
N LEU A 173 -5.22 18.01 3.08
CA LEU A 173 -4.47 19.01 2.33
C LEU A 173 -5.38 19.99 1.57
N LYS A 174 -6.64 19.61 1.29
CA LYS A 174 -7.65 20.41 0.54
C LYS A 174 -7.07 21.08 -0.72
N SER A 175 -6.25 20.35 -1.45
CA SER A 175 -5.55 20.81 -2.65
C SER A 175 -5.69 19.81 -3.80
N LYS A 176 -5.19 20.16 -4.99
CA LYS A 176 -5.14 19.24 -6.15
C LYS A 176 -4.29 17.97 -5.92
N PHE A 177 -3.52 17.94 -4.83
CA PHE A 177 -2.71 16.79 -4.42
C PHE A 177 -3.43 15.87 -3.43
N SER A 178 -4.66 16.20 -3.03
CA SER A 178 -5.46 15.35 -2.16
C SER A 178 -5.94 14.12 -2.92
N TRP A 179 -5.99 12.98 -2.25
CA TRP A 179 -6.59 11.76 -2.76
C TRP A 179 -7.93 11.55 -2.06
N SER A 180 -8.96 11.26 -2.83
CA SER A 180 -10.28 10.83 -2.34
C SER A 180 -10.26 9.36 -1.94
N ASP A 181 -11.15 8.95 -1.03
CA ASP A 181 -11.31 7.53 -0.66
C ASP A 181 -11.54 6.64 -1.90
N SER A 182 -12.22 7.14 -2.94
CA SER A 182 -12.41 6.42 -4.21
C SER A 182 -11.12 6.25 -5.01
N GLU A 183 -10.25 7.27 -5.06
CA GLU A 183 -8.95 7.15 -5.74
C GLU A 183 -8.05 6.17 -4.98
N ILE A 184 -8.06 6.21 -3.65
CA ILE A 184 -7.34 5.24 -2.80
C ILE A 184 -7.86 3.83 -3.02
N PHE A 185 -9.19 3.63 -3.03
CA PHE A 185 -9.80 2.35 -3.33
C PHE A 185 -9.35 1.81 -4.69
N THR A 186 -9.42 2.64 -5.74
CA THR A 186 -9.04 2.22 -7.10
C THR A 186 -7.54 1.86 -7.17
N LEU A 187 -6.68 2.60 -6.46
CA LEU A 187 -5.26 2.27 -6.36
C LEU A 187 -5.03 0.94 -5.64
N ILE A 188 -5.76 0.68 -4.54
CA ILE A 188 -5.70 -0.60 -3.81
C ILE A 188 -6.08 -1.76 -4.74
N GLU A 189 -7.17 -1.62 -5.50
CA GLU A 189 -7.60 -2.64 -6.46
C GLU A 189 -6.54 -2.89 -7.54
N GLU A 190 -5.93 -1.82 -8.06
CA GLU A 190 -4.89 -1.94 -9.09
C GLU A 190 -3.65 -2.68 -8.58
N ILE A 191 -3.09 -2.27 -7.44
CA ILE A 191 -1.84 -2.88 -6.93
C ILE A 191 -2.04 -4.32 -6.46
N THR A 192 -3.26 -4.70 -6.07
CA THR A 192 -3.59 -6.06 -5.61
C THR A 192 -4.03 -6.99 -6.75
N SER A 193 -4.26 -6.45 -7.94
CA SER A 193 -4.70 -7.20 -9.13
C SER A 193 -3.62 -7.31 -10.21
N ALA A 194 -2.68 -6.36 -10.28
CA ALA A 194 -1.64 -6.30 -11.30
C ALA A 194 -0.21 -6.41 -10.71
N PRO A 195 0.72 -7.13 -11.36
CA PRO A 195 0.56 -7.85 -12.64
C PRO A 195 -0.18 -9.19 -12.49
N GLN A 196 -0.37 -9.67 -11.25
CA GLN A 196 -1.12 -10.86 -10.92
C GLN A 196 -1.88 -10.61 -9.62
N VAL A 197 -3.07 -11.20 -9.51
CA VAL A 197 -3.90 -11.09 -8.31
C VAL A 197 -3.14 -11.63 -7.10
N TRP A 198 -3.12 -10.86 -6.01
CA TRP A 198 -2.46 -11.27 -4.77
C TRP A 198 -3.20 -12.43 -4.12
N VAL A 199 -2.48 -13.18 -3.30
CA VAL A 199 -3.15 -14.11 -2.38
C VAL A 199 -4.06 -13.30 -1.46
N PHE A 200 -5.31 -13.73 -1.30
CA PHE A 200 -6.30 -13.00 -0.52
C PHE A 200 -5.89 -12.78 0.94
N HIS A 201 -5.07 -13.67 1.52
CA HIS A 201 -4.46 -13.51 2.84
C HIS A 201 -3.52 -12.30 2.93
N ASN A 202 -2.75 -12.02 1.87
CA ASN A 202 -1.83 -10.88 1.82
C ASN A 202 -2.58 -9.57 1.64
N PHE A 203 -3.65 -9.58 0.83
CA PHE A 203 -4.56 -8.44 0.75
C PHE A 203 -5.23 -8.14 2.10
N ALA A 204 -5.73 -9.15 2.79
CA ALA A 204 -6.25 -8.98 4.16
C ALA A 204 -5.17 -8.45 5.11
N SER A 205 -3.94 -8.98 5.04
CA SER A 205 -2.81 -8.49 5.84
C SER A 205 -2.47 -7.02 5.57
N LEU A 206 -2.54 -6.56 4.31
CA LEU A 206 -2.35 -5.17 3.93
C LEU A 206 -3.33 -4.26 4.67
N LEU A 207 -4.62 -4.60 4.69
CA LEU A 207 -5.64 -3.82 5.36
C LEU A 207 -5.51 -3.86 6.89
N LEU A 208 -5.11 -5.02 7.45
CA LEU A 208 -4.95 -5.16 8.90
C LEU A 208 -3.77 -4.36 9.47
N LEU A 209 -2.74 -4.13 8.67
CA LEU A 209 -1.59 -3.31 9.08
C LEU A 209 -1.92 -1.82 9.18
N GLN A 210 -2.97 -1.35 8.50
CA GLN A 210 -3.47 0.04 8.57
C GLN A 210 -5.01 0.02 8.56
N PRO A 211 -5.66 -0.10 9.73
CA PRO A 211 -7.10 -0.30 9.85
C PRO A 211 -7.97 0.78 9.18
N GLU A 212 -7.45 1.98 8.97
CA GLU A 212 -8.11 3.06 8.23
C GLU A 212 -8.45 2.64 6.79
N LEU A 213 -7.63 1.78 6.18
CA LEU A 213 -7.85 1.26 4.84
C LEU A 213 -9.01 0.25 4.79
N ILE A 214 -9.31 -0.44 5.90
CA ILE A 214 -10.43 -1.39 5.99
C ILE A 214 -11.75 -0.67 5.69
N ARG A 215 -11.94 0.53 6.26
CA ARG A 215 -13.15 1.33 6.05
C ARG A 215 -13.36 1.62 4.57
N ILE A 216 -12.32 2.08 3.88
CA ILE A 216 -12.32 2.42 2.45
C ILE A 216 -12.62 1.16 1.61
N ALA A 217 -11.87 0.07 1.84
CA ALA A 217 -12.00 -1.17 1.09
C ALA A 217 -13.40 -1.80 1.22
N LEU A 218 -13.95 -1.86 2.44
CA LEU A 218 -15.30 -2.40 2.67
C LEU A 218 -16.38 -1.50 2.08
N TYR A 219 -16.31 -0.19 2.33
CA TYR A 219 -17.36 0.74 1.91
C TYR A 219 -17.55 0.72 0.40
N TYR A 220 -16.48 0.84 -0.39
CA TYR A 220 -16.60 0.87 -1.85
C TYR A 220 -16.98 -0.49 -2.45
N ARG A 221 -16.50 -1.61 -1.91
CA ARG A 221 -16.97 -2.95 -2.32
C ARG A 221 -18.47 -3.10 -2.13
N ILE A 222 -18.99 -2.68 -0.97
CA ILE A 222 -20.44 -2.74 -0.68
C ILE A 222 -21.21 -1.76 -1.57
N LEU A 223 -20.69 -0.55 -1.76
CA LEU A 223 -21.27 0.48 -2.61
C LEU A 223 -21.44 -0.02 -4.06
N TYR A 224 -20.46 -0.76 -4.58
CA TYR A 224 -20.49 -1.37 -5.91
C TYR A 224 -21.22 -2.72 -5.97
N GLY A 225 -21.87 -3.15 -4.89
CA GLY A 225 -22.69 -4.37 -4.87
C GLY A 225 -21.90 -5.66 -4.64
N HIS A 226 -20.60 -5.58 -4.35
CA HIS A 226 -19.73 -6.74 -4.07
C HIS A 226 -19.79 -7.15 -2.58
N CYS A 227 -21.00 -7.25 -2.02
CA CYS A 227 -21.19 -7.56 -0.60
C CYS A 227 -20.67 -8.94 -0.20
N LYS A 228 -20.80 -9.93 -1.09
CA LYS A 228 -20.24 -11.27 -0.89
C LYS A 228 -18.71 -11.22 -0.77
N GLU A 229 -18.04 -10.47 -1.64
CA GLU A 229 -16.59 -10.30 -1.59
C GLU A 229 -16.16 -9.58 -0.30
N ALA A 230 -16.88 -8.52 0.09
CA ALA A 230 -16.65 -7.84 1.36
C ALA A 230 -16.80 -8.77 2.57
N ALA A 231 -17.78 -9.70 2.54
CA ALA A 231 -17.97 -10.68 3.60
C ALA A 231 -16.83 -11.72 3.65
N HIS A 232 -16.35 -12.19 2.49
CA HIS A 232 -15.16 -13.02 2.41
C HIS A 232 -13.92 -12.28 2.92
N MET A 233 -13.76 -10.99 2.60
CA MET A 233 -12.65 -10.17 3.08
C MET A 233 -12.65 -10.07 4.61
N LEU A 234 -13.81 -9.84 5.23
CA LEU A 234 -13.95 -9.83 6.68
C LEU A 234 -13.57 -11.17 7.31
N HIS A 235 -13.99 -12.29 6.68
CA HIS A 235 -13.57 -13.62 7.14
C HIS A 235 -12.06 -13.81 7.01
N ALA A 236 -11.45 -13.42 5.89
CA ALA A 236 -10.00 -13.54 5.69
C ALA A 236 -9.22 -12.73 6.73
N MET A 237 -9.65 -11.49 7.02
CA MET A 237 -9.06 -10.66 8.07
C MET A 237 -9.16 -11.33 9.45
N LYS A 238 -10.32 -11.92 9.80
CA LYS A 238 -10.48 -12.69 11.03
C LYS A 238 -9.48 -13.85 11.12
N THR A 239 -9.30 -14.60 10.03
CA THR A 239 -8.38 -15.75 9.98
C THR A 239 -6.92 -15.30 10.10
N VAL A 240 -6.52 -14.22 9.42
CA VAL A 240 -5.18 -13.63 9.54
C VAL A 240 -4.91 -13.20 10.98
N TYR A 241 -5.83 -12.44 11.60
CA TYR A 241 -5.64 -11.96 12.97
C TYR A 241 -5.56 -13.09 14.00
N TYR A 242 -6.40 -14.11 13.85
CA TYR A 242 -6.32 -15.30 14.69
C TYR A 242 -4.95 -15.98 14.54
N GLY A 243 -4.45 -16.13 13.31
CA GLY A 243 -3.11 -16.65 13.04
C GLY A 243 -1.97 -15.79 13.59
N TRP A 244 -2.20 -14.49 13.78
CA TRP A 244 -1.25 -13.57 14.43
C TRP A 244 -1.32 -13.59 15.96
N GLY A 245 -2.26 -14.32 16.56
CA GLY A 245 -2.44 -14.42 18.00
C GLY A 245 -3.18 -13.25 18.65
N TYR A 246 -3.89 -12.42 17.87
CA TYR A 246 -4.68 -11.30 18.39
C TYR A 246 -6.15 -11.64 18.59
N GLY A 247 -6.76 -11.05 19.61
CA GLY A 247 -8.22 -11.04 19.77
C GLY A 247 -8.88 -10.18 18.70
N ILE A 248 -9.97 -10.69 18.12
CA ILE A 248 -10.69 -10.11 16.96
C ILE A 248 -11.24 -8.70 17.22
N VAL A 249 -11.43 -8.31 18.48
CA VAL A 249 -12.51 -7.38 18.84
C VAL A 249 -12.16 -5.91 18.66
N GLU A 250 -10.96 -5.45 18.98
CA GLU A 250 -10.74 -3.99 19.04
C GLU A 250 -10.36 -3.38 17.68
N SER A 251 -9.53 -4.07 16.89
CA SER A 251 -8.97 -3.51 15.65
C SER A 251 -9.85 -3.69 14.40
N LEU A 252 -10.77 -4.67 14.39
CA LEU A 252 -11.74 -4.84 13.29
C LEU A 252 -13.08 -4.13 13.56
N LEU A 253 -13.47 -3.98 14.82
CA LEU A 253 -14.79 -3.44 15.16
C LEU A 253 -14.90 -1.96 14.81
N THR A 254 -13.87 -1.16 15.11
CA THR A 254 -13.90 0.29 14.84
C THR A 254 -14.07 0.60 13.34
N PRO A 255 -13.22 0.08 12.43
CA PRO A 255 -13.40 0.32 10.99
C PRO A 255 -14.73 -0.23 10.47
N LEU A 256 -15.20 -1.37 11.00
CA LEU A 256 -16.49 -1.95 10.62
C LEU A 256 -17.63 -1.00 11.01
N LEU A 257 -17.68 -0.52 12.25
CA LEU A 257 -18.70 0.42 12.71
C LEU A 257 -18.68 1.71 11.89
N GLU A 258 -17.49 2.22 11.55
CA GLU A 258 -17.35 3.38 10.65
C GLU A 258 -17.88 3.12 9.26
N THR A 259 -17.60 1.95 8.66
CA THR A 259 -18.21 1.56 7.38
C THR A 259 -19.73 1.53 7.51
N PHE A 260 -20.28 0.87 8.55
CA PHE A 260 -21.72 0.77 8.75
C PHE A 260 -22.39 2.15 8.84
N LYS A 261 -21.77 3.13 9.51
CA LYS A 261 -22.30 4.51 9.58
C LYS A 261 -22.53 5.13 8.19
N LEU A 262 -21.68 4.82 7.21
CA LEU A 262 -21.76 5.35 5.85
C LEU A 262 -22.78 4.63 4.96
N LEU A 263 -23.14 3.39 5.29
CA LEU A 263 -24.04 2.58 4.48
C LEU A 263 -25.52 2.94 4.72
N THR A 264 -26.33 2.80 3.67
CA THR A 264 -27.80 2.83 3.77
C THR A 264 -28.33 1.61 4.53
N VAL A 265 -29.57 1.69 5.04
CA VAL A 265 -30.21 0.56 5.75
C VAL A 265 -30.25 -0.72 4.91
N MET A 266 -30.52 -0.59 3.60
CA MET A 266 -30.57 -1.72 2.68
C MET A 266 -29.19 -2.36 2.50
N GLN A 267 -28.14 -1.56 2.29
CA GLN A 267 -26.76 -2.05 2.18
C GLN A 267 -26.29 -2.74 3.48
N ARG A 268 -26.60 -2.17 4.65
CA ARG A 268 -26.27 -2.79 5.95
C ARG A 268 -26.91 -4.18 6.09
N ARG A 269 -28.20 -4.29 5.77
CA ARG A 269 -28.94 -5.58 5.85
C ARG A 269 -28.35 -6.61 4.90
N HIS A 270 -28.12 -6.21 3.65
CA HIS A 270 -27.55 -7.11 2.64
C HIS A 270 -26.14 -7.57 3.04
N PHE A 271 -25.28 -6.65 3.50
CA PHE A 271 -23.94 -7.00 3.93
C PHE A 271 -23.93 -7.93 5.15
N LEU A 272 -24.78 -7.69 6.16
CA LEU A 272 -24.93 -8.58 7.30
C LEU A 272 -25.41 -9.98 6.88
N ALA A 273 -26.37 -10.06 5.95
CA ALA A 273 -26.82 -11.33 5.41
C ALA A 273 -25.68 -12.09 4.73
N GLU A 274 -24.88 -11.41 3.90
CA GLU A 274 -23.71 -12.02 3.24
C GLU A 274 -22.64 -12.47 4.23
N ILE A 275 -22.41 -11.75 5.33
CA ILE A 275 -21.51 -12.20 6.42
C ILE A 275 -22.00 -13.53 6.99
N VAL A 276 -23.28 -13.63 7.36
CA VAL A 276 -23.87 -14.85 7.94
C VAL A 276 -23.82 -16.01 6.95
N LEU A 277 -24.20 -15.79 5.70
CA LEU A 277 -24.15 -16.79 4.64
C LEU A 277 -22.72 -17.29 4.40
N THR A 278 -21.75 -16.38 4.35
CA THR A 278 -20.34 -16.72 4.16
C THR A 278 -19.82 -17.59 5.30
N GLN A 279 -20.08 -17.22 6.56
CA GLN A 279 -19.67 -18.04 7.71
C GLN A 279 -20.37 -19.41 7.71
N SER A 280 -21.65 -19.46 7.32
CA SER A 280 -22.43 -20.70 7.27
C SER A 280 -21.89 -21.67 6.22
N HIS A 281 -21.57 -21.19 5.01
CA HIS A 281 -20.96 -22.01 3.96
C HIS A 281 -19.57 -22.52 4.35
N LEU A 282 -18.76 -21.69 5.00
CA LEU A 282 -17.44 -22.10 5.47
C LEU A 282 -17.52 -23.15 6.58
N LEU A 283 -18.49 -23.00 7.50
CA LEU A 283 -18.76 -23.98 8.54
C LEU A 283 -19.25 -25.30 7.93
N ASP A 284 -20.23 -25.29 7.03
CA ASP A 284 -20.70 -26.51 6.34
C ASP A 284 -19.55 -27.22 5.62
N GLY A 285 -18.71 -26.48 4.89
CA GLY A 285 -17.53 -27.03 4.24
C GLY A 285 -16.54 -27.67 5.23
N TYR A 286 -16.34 -27.05 6.39
CA TYR A 286 -15.49 -27.60 7.45
C TYR A 286 -16.07 -28.88 8.05
N LEU A 287 -17.35 -28.88 8.39
CA LEU A 287 -18.05 -30.02 8.99
C LEU A 287 -18.13 -31.23 8.04
N ARG A 288 -18.21 -31.00 6.73
CA ARG A 288 -18.13 -32.07 5.71
C ARG A 288 -16.73 -32.66 5.60
N ARG A 289 -15.69 -31.84 5.72
CA ARG A 289 -14.29 -32.27 5.60
C ARG A 289 -13.78 -32.96 6.86
N PHE A 290 -14.26 -32.51 8.02
CA PHE A 290 -13.99 -33.10 9.32
C PHE A 290 -15.33 -33.44 9.97
N PRO A 291 -15.90 -34.62 9.67
CA PRO A 291 -17.12 -35.06 10.32
C PRO A 291 -16.93 -34.98 11.84
N CYS A 292 -17.93 -34.47 12.56
CA CYS A 292 -17.89 -34.26 14.01
C CYS A 292 -17.51 -35.50 14.86
N TYR A 293 -17.41 -36.68 14.24
CA TYR A 293 -16.96 -37.92 14.88
C TYR A 293 -15.59 -37.79 15.56
N CYS A 294 -14.63 -37.02 15.02
CA CYS A 294 -13.33 -36.88 15.67
C CYS A 294 -13.37 -36.02 16.95
N PHE A 295 -14.28 -35.04 17.03
CA PHE A 295 -14.44 -34.20 18.23
C PHE A 295 -15.17 -34.93 19.37
N LEU A 296 -16.10 -35.82 19.03
CA LEU A 296 -16.81 -36.64 20.03
C LEU A 296 -15.90 -37.68 20.68
N ILE A 297 -14.96 -38.27 19.93
CA ILE A 297 -14.04 -39.29 20.47
C ILE A 297 -13.01 -38.66 21.44
N SER A 298 -12.58 -37.40 21.23
CA SER A 298 -11.66 -36.70 22.14
C SER A 298 -12.31 -36.06 23.38
N LEU A 299 -13.65 -36.00 23.42
CA LEU A 299 -14.43 -35.46 24.55
C LEU A 299 -15.12 -36.55 25.38
N LEU A 300 -15.10 -37.80 24.92
CA LEU A 300 -15.47 -38.94 25.73
C LEU A 300 -14.26 -39.28 26.63
N PRO A 301 -14.39 -39.24 27.96
CA PRO A 301 -13.37 -39.83 28.81
C PRO A 301 -13.26 -41.30 28.43
N ASP A 302 -12.06 -41.89 28.53
CA ASP A 302 -11.78 -43.31 28.29
C ASP A 302 -12.83 -44.19 29.00
N ILE A 303 -13.94 -44.48 28.32
CA ILE A 303 -14.83 -45.56 28.72
C ILE A 303 -14.11 -46.79 28.22
N ALA A 304 -13.39 -47.39 29.16
CA ALA A 304 -12.77 -48.68 29.04
C ALA A 304 -13.65 -49.61 28.21
N LEU A 305 -13.18 -49.95 27.01
CA LEU A 305 -13.58 -51.16 26.31
C LEU A 305 -13.03 -52.34 27.10
N THR A 306 -13.66 -52.62 28.24
CA THR A 306 -13.61 -53.91 28.91
C THR A 306 -14.99 -54.52 28.82
N SER A 307 -15.04 -55.72 28.24
CA SER A 307 -16.15 -56.67 28.16
C SER A 307 -17.37 -56.31 27.31
N LEU A 308 -17.36 -56.72 26.03
CA LEU A 308 -18.15 -57.87 25.53
C LEU A 308 -17.71 -58.20 24.09
#